data_AF-A0A1H4WU12-F1
#
_entry.id   AF-A0A1H4WU12-F1
#
_cell.length_a   1.000
_cell.length_b   1.000
_cell.length_c   1.000
_cell.angle_alpha   90.00
_cell.angle_beta   90.00
_cell.angle_gamma   90.00
#
_symmetry.space_group_name_H-M   'P 1'
#
loop_
_entity.id
_entity.type
_entity.pdbx_description
1 polymer ?
#
loop_
_entity_poly.entity_id
_entity_poly.type
_entity_poly.pdbx_seq_one_letter_code
_entity_poly.pdbx_strand_id
1 'polypeptide(L)'
;MTTGTVRIDRVADGVWIIAPENAPSVLDDAAGIDVTVLEVLGGHLSWSVFAEHTVPVAVIDDVDSAQNWVWAVFGEEVALAVAEGETGSEVTVEPARPRVAVGARRLAFAHWAARWWPTSTVDAIPALDAGLVNREIATLVEDCDLLVDGDDALAPEGPTLADRPGRADDYALAAGAATATRPGTLVLTRGITGSDWRRYPPGLVDCSERAVSWEVVRTSGNTAVRVSIVAAPDVSEPVPDHVRPRALIGTASGAVDVALRLSGDVWFGESAAPPGAEAGVSVDVYLPGFGVNGVADVGGSDARERVRALARLRLRRAAEPTPDDGPDAPLLAEIDAAASDSDF
;
A
#
# COMPACT_ATOMS: atom_id res chain seq x y z
N MET A 1 -17.97 -5.24 -19.34
CA MET A 1 -19.21 -4.46 -19.12
C MET A 1 -19.34 -4.27 -17.63
N THR A 2 -19.43 -3.03 -17.17
CA THR A 2 -19.60 -2.66 -15.76
C THR A 2 -21.07 -2.75 -15.42
N THR A 3 -21.56 -3.95 -15.16
CA THR A 3 -22.95 -4.18 -14.76
C THR A 3 -22.96 -4.60 -13.29
N GLY A 4 -23.68 -3.86 -12.47
CA GLY A 4 -23.88 -4.12 -11.06
C GLY A 4 -25.07 -3.31 -10.56
N THR A 5 -25.67 -3.71 -9.45
CA THR A 5 -26.78 -2.97 -8.85
C THR A 5 -26.26 -2.09 -7.72
N VAL A 6 -26.79 -0.88 -7.61
CA VAL A 6 -26.48 0.06 -6.52
C VAL A 6 -27.74 0.43 -5.76
N ARG A 7 -27.59 0.68 -4.47
CA ARG A 7 -28.61 1.32 -3.65
C ARG A 7 -28.30 2.80 -3.49
N ILE A 8 -29.32 3.63 -3.62
CA ILE A 8 -29.22 5.08 -3.47
C ILE A 8 -29.83 5.45 -2.12
N ASP A 9 -29.01 5.92 -1.20
CA ASP A 9 -29.43 6.31 0.14
C ASP A 9 -29.04 7.76 0.44
N ARG A 10 -29.80 8.37 1.34
CA ARG A 10 -29.46 9.67 1.93
C ARG A 10 -29.21 9.49 3.41
N VAL A 11 -28.02 9.87 3.87
CA VAL A 11 -27.63 9.81 5.28
C VAL A 11 -27.82 11.18 5.95
N ALA A 12 -27.46 11.27 7.24
CA ALA A 12 -27.50 12.52 7.98
C ALA A 12 -26.71 13.62 7.26
N ASP A 13 -27.06 14.88 7.55
CA ASP A 13 -26.40 16.08 7.00
C ASP A 13 -26.55 16.29 5.49
N GLY A 14 -27.42 15.51 4.84
CA GLY A 14 -27.79 15.71 3.43
C GLY A 14 -26.86 15.03 2.44
N VAL A 15 -25.86 14.28 2.91
CA VAL A 15 -24.93 13.48 2.11
C VAL A 15 -25.66 12.30 1.46
N TRP A 16 -25.32 12.04 0.21
CA TRP A 16 -25.84 10.95 -0.60
C TRP A 16 -24.82 9.82 -0.71
N ILE A 17 -25.32 8.58 -0.69
CA ILE A 17 -24.51 7.37 -0.88
C ILE A 17 -25.11 6.58 -2.03
N ILE A 18 -24.30 6.30 -3.05
CA ILE A 18 -24.62 5.37 -4.13
C ILE A 18 -23.66 4.20 -3.97
N ALA A 19 -24.14 3.04 -3.53
CA ALA A 19 -23.25 1.94 -3.18
C ALA A 19 -23.75 0.59 -3.71
N PRO A 20 -22.87 -0.25 -4.30
CA PRO A 20 -23.16 -1.67 -4.39
C PRO A 20 -23.17 -2.30 -3.00
N GLU A 21 -23.80 -3.47 -2.87
CA GLU A 21 -23.94 -4.14 -1.58
C GLU A 21 -22.56 -4.50 -0.98
N ASN A 22 -22.34 -4.16 0.28
CA ASN A 22 -21.12 -4.48 1.05
C ASN A 22 -19.79 -3.95 0.49
N ALA A 23 -19.80 -2.83 -0.23
CA ALA A 23 -18.57 -2.17 -0.71
C ALA A 23 -18.04 -1.11 0.27
N PRO A 24 -16.71 -0.90 0.33
CA PRO A 24 -16.11 0.05 1.27
C PRO A 24 -16.45 1.50 0.91
N SER A 25 -16.74 2.29 1.93
CA SER A 25 -17.11 3.70 1.82
C SER A 25 -16.06 4.58 2.51
N VAL A 26 -15.89 5.81 2.01
CA VAL A 26 -15.10 6.84 2.72
C VAL A 26 -15.71 7.25 4.07
N LEU A 27 -16.96 6.84 4.34
CA LEU A 27 -17.63 7.05 5.62
C LEU A 27 -17.32 5.95 6.66
N ASP A 28 -16.58 4.90 6.29
CA ASP A 28 -16.19 3.84 7.21
C ASP A 28 -15.19 4.37 8.27
N ASP A 29 -15.33 3.94 9.52
CA ASP A 29 -14.50 4.41 10.66
C ASP A 29 -12.99 4.21 10.46
N ALA A 30 -12.59 3.26 9.60
CA ALA A 30 -11.21 3.00 9.24
C ALA A 30 -11.11 2.58 7.78
N ALA A 31 -10.37 3.35 6.97
CA ALA A 31 -10.03 2.97 5.62
C ALA A 31 -9.10 1.75 5.63
N GLY A 32 -9.55 0.66 5.01
CA GLY A 32 -8.71 -0.51 4.75
C GLY A 32 -7.57 -0.15 3.79
N ILE A 33 -6.44 -0.86 3.90
CA ILE A 33 -5.34 -0.71 2.95
C ILE A 33 -5.73 -1.15 1.53
N ASP A 34 -6.86 -1.85 1.38
CA ASP A 34 -7.40 -2.28 0.11
C ASP A 34 -8.34 -1.24 -0.51
N VAL A 35 -8.60 -0.12 0.14
CA VAL A 35 -9.52 0.91 -0.38
C VAL A 35 -8.76 1.88 -1.27
N THR A 36 -9.23 2.07 -2.49
CA THR A 36 -8.86 3.19 -3.36
C THR A 36 -9.91 4.28 -3.21
N VAL A 37 -9.46 5.54 -3.26
CA VAL A 37 -10.32 6.72 -3.19
C VAL A 37 -9.93 7.65 -4.33
N LEU A 38 -10.91 8.33 -4.91
CA LEU A 38 -10.74 9.39 -5.88
C LEU A 38 -11.62 10.58 -5.49
N GLU A 39 -11.02 11.75 -5.33
CA GLU A 39 -11.74 13.01 -5.15
C GLU A 39 -12.38 13.44 -6.48
N VAL A 40 -13.66 13.81 -6.41
CA VAL A 40 -14.46 14.19 -7.58
C VAL A 40 -15.31 15.42 -7.28
N LEU A 41 -15.77 16.10 -8.32
CA LEU A 41 -16.64 17.28 -8.18
C LEU A 41 -17.86 16.94 -7.31
N GLY A 42 -17.93 17.54 -6.12
CA GLY A 42 -19.02 17.36 -5.16
C GLY A 42 -19.04 16.03 -4.40
N GLY A 43 -17.92 15.30 -4.35
CA GLY A 43 -17.85 14.09 -3.53
C GLY A 43 -16.59 13.24 -3.71
N HIS A 44 -16.73 11.95 -3.41
CA HIS A 44 -15.66 10.97 -3.53
C HIS A 44 -16.17 9.67 -4.13
N LEU A 45 -15.32 8.98 -4.89
CA LEU A 45 -15.52 7.61 -5.33
C LEU A 45 -14.56 6.67 -4.60
N SER A 46 -15.06 5.51 -4.16
CA SER A 46 -14.22 4.47 -3.54
C SER A 46 -14.47 3.08 -4.12
N TRP A 47 -13.40 2.28 -4.14
CA TRP A 47 -13.42 0.87 -4.51
C TRP A 47 -12.56 0.06 -3.54
N SER A 48 -12.81 -1.25 -3.43
CA SER A 48 -11.77 -2.17 -2.94
C SER A 48 -10.93 -2.64 -4.13
N VAL A 49 -9.60 -2.69 -3.97
CA VAL A 49 -8.68 -3.33 -4.93
C VAL A 49 -8.91 -4.84 -5.04
N PHE A 50 -9.68 -5.43 -4.11
CA PHE A 50 -10.11 -6.82 -4.16
C PHE A 50 -11.52 -7.01 -4.74
N ALA A 51 -12.25 -5.92 -5.05
CA ALA A 51 -13.60 -6.02 -5.56
C ALA A 51 -13.59 -6.62 -6.98
N GLU A 52 -14.38 -7.68 -7.17
CA GLU A 52 -14.60 -8.30 -8.48
C GLU A 52 -15.49 -7.41 -9.38
N HIS A 53 -16.32 -6.54 -8.79
CA HIS A 53 -17.11 -5.57 -9.53
C HIS A 53 -16.34 -4.27 -9.77
N THR A 54 -16.73 -3.56 -10.83
CA THR A 54 -16.09 -2.31 -11.27
C THR A 54 -16.86 -1.06 -10.85
N VAL A 55 -18.07 -1.25 -10.30
CA VAL A 55 -18.93 -0.16 -9.80
C VAL A 55 -18.33 0.44 -8.51
N PRO A 56 -18.14 1.78 -8.43
CA PRO A 56 -17.72 2.46 -7.21
C PRO A 56 -18.82 2.57 -6.16
N VAL A 57 -18.42 2.83 -4.92
CA VAL A 57 -19.25 3.58 -3.96
C VAL A 57 -19.03 5.06 -4.23
N ALA A 58 -20.10 5.85 -4.31
CA ALA A 58 -20.03 7.31 -4.32
C ALA A 58 -20.58 7.88 -3.01
N VAL A 59 -19.87 8.84 -2.45
CA VAL A 59 -20.32 9.67 -1.34
C VAL A 59 -20.36 11.11 -1.85
N ILE A 60 -21.54 11.71 -1.91
CA ILE A 60 -21.80 12.99 -2.55
C ILE A 60 -22.30 13.99 -1.50
N ASP A 61 -21.57 15.09 -1.34
CA ASP A 61 -21.92 16.18 -0.42
C ASP A 61 -22.46 17.42 -1.17
N ASP A 62 -22.11 17.60 -2.44
CA ASP A 62 -22.65 18.62 -3.34
C ASP A 62 -23.28 17.97 -4.58
N VAL A 63 -24.60 17.79 -4.52
CA VAL A 63 -25.38 17.19 -5.61
C VAL A 63 -25.30 18.03 -6.88
N ASP A 64 -25.29 19.36 -6.79
CA ASP A 64 -25.32 20.21 -7.99
C ASP A 64 -24.03 20.04 -8.80
N SER A 65 -22.88 19.96 -8.12
CA SER A 65 -21.59 19.65 -8.76
C SER A 65 -21.53 18.20 -9.24
N ALA A 66 -22.00 17.24 -8.44
CA ALA A 66 -21.95 15.82 -8.80
C ALA A 66 -22.79 15.47 -10.03
N GLN A 67 -23.87 16.21 -10.29
CA GLN A 67 -24.71 15.99 -11.47
C GLN A 67 -23.99 16.22 -12.80
N ASN A 68 -22.79 16.81 -12.81
CA ASN A 68 -21.95 16.89 -13.99
C ASN A 68 -21.39 15.53 -14.44
N TRP A 69 -21.23 14.56 -13.53
CA TRP A 69 -20.56 13.29 -13.83
C TRP A 69 -21.31 12.02 -13.40
N VAL A 70 -22.28 12.07 -12.47
CA VAL A 70 -22.97 10.86 -11.96
C VAL A 70 -23.57 10.01 -13.09
N TRP A 71 -24.19 10.64 -14.09
CA TRP A 71 -24.74 9.96 -15.27
C TRP A 71 -23.66 9.25 -16.10
N ALA A 72 -22.44 9.79 -16.14
CA ALA A 72 -21.33 9.24 -16.89
C ALA A 72 -20.80 7.94 -16.27
N VAL A 73 -20.81 7.85 -14.94
CA VAL A 73 -20.25 6.73 -14.15
C VAL A 73 -21.30 5.70 -13.76
N PHE A 74 -22.49 6.13 -13.33
CA PHE A 74 -23.55 5.23 -12.82
C PHE A 74 -24.72 5.04 -13.81
N GLY A 75 -24.90 5.97 -14.74
CA GLY A 75 -26.00 5.96 -15.70
C GLY A 75 -27.09 7.00 -15.42
N GLU A 76 -27.93 7.25 -16.42
CA GLU A 76 -28.96 8.29 -16.37
C GLU A 76 -30.01 8.02 -15.29
N GLU A 77 -30.42 6.76 -15.07
CA GLU A 77 -31.42 6.39 -14.07
C GLU A 77 -30.96 6.73 -12.65
N VAL A 78 -29.68 6.47 -12.34
CA VAL A 78 -29.10 6.83 -11.04
C VAL A 78 -29.02 8.35 -10.88
N ALA A 79 -28.59 9.07 -11.92
CA ALA A 79 -28.53 10.54 -11.89
C ALA A 79 -29.91 11.18 -11.67
N LEU A 80 -30.95 10.64 -12.32
CA LEU A 80 -32.33 11.07 -12.16
C LEU A 80 -32.85 10.81 -10.74
N ALA A 81 -32.63 9.61 -10.20
CA ALA A 81 -33.02 9.28 -8.83
C ALA A 81 -32.40 10.23 -7.80
N VAL A 82 -31.12 10.57 -7.96
CA VAL A 82 -30.43 11.57 -7.10
C VAL A 82 -31.00 12.98 -7.29
N ALA A 83 -31.29 13.41 -8.53
CA ALA A 83 -31.91 14.72 -8.80
C ALA A 83 -33.31 14.86 -8.20
N GLU A 84 -34.12 13.80 -8.26
CA GLU A 84 -35.48 13.77 -7.75
C GLU A 84 -35.55 13.54 -6.24
N GLY A 85 -34.42 13.23 -5.61
CA GLY A 85 -34.33 12.99 -4.18
C GLY A 85 -34.91 11.63 -3.76
N GLU A 86 -34.89 10.65 -4.65
CA GLU A 86 -35.35 9.29 -4.38
C GLU A 86 -34.34 8.53 -3.50
N THR A 87 -34.82 7.80 -2.49
CA THR A 87 -33.99 7.04 -1.55
C THR A 87 -34.52 5.63 -1.39
N GLY A 88 -33.63 4.67 -1.14
CA GLY A 88 -33.94 3.25 -1.04
C GLY A 88 -34.17 2.57 -2.39
N SER A 89 -33.98 3.28 -3.50
CA SER A 89 -34.06 2.73 -4.86
C SER A 89 -32.87 1.83 -5.14
N GLU A 90 -33.13 0.68 -5.75
CA GLU A 90 -32.12 -0.26 -6.24
C GLU A 90 -32.09 -0.15 -7.76
N VAL A 91 -30.97 0.31 -8.32
CA VAL A 91 -30.85 0.67 -9.73
C VAL A 91 -29.70 -0.09 -10.38
N THR A 92 -29.90 -0.58 -11.60
CA THR A 92 -28.82 -1.22 -12.37
C THR A 92 -27.91 -0.15 -12.95
N VAL A 93 -26.61 -0.27 -12.71
CA VAL A 93 -25.59 0.65 -13.22
C VAL A 93 -25.35 0.39 -14.70
N GLU A 94 -25.58 1.43 -15.50
CA GLU A 94 -25.32 1.47 -16.95
C GLU A 94 -24.60 2.78 -17.29
N PRO A 95 -23.25 2.82 -17.17
CA PRO A 95 -22.49 4.06 -17.34
C PRO A 95 -22.72 4.64 -18.75
N ALA A 96 -23.17 5.90 -18.85
CA ALA A 96 -23.32 6.56 -20.15
C ALA A 96 -21.97 6.85 -20.83
N ARG A 97 -20.87 6.88 -20.05
CA ARG A 97 -19.50 6.99 -20.53
C ARG A 97 -18.63 5.87 -19.93
N PRO A 98 -18.70 4.64 -20.46
CA PRO A 98 -17.97 3.50 -19.88
C PRO A 98 -16.45 3.70 -19.81
N ARG A 99 -15.86 4.44 -20.76
CA ARG A 99 -14.42 4.76 -20.75
C ARG A 99 -14.02 5.65 -19.58
N VAL A 100 -14.87 6.60 -19.21
CA VAL A 100 -14.64 7.49 -18.06
C VAL A 100 -14.76 6.69 -16.77
N ALA A 101 -15.75 5.80 -16.64
CA ALA A 101 -15.87 4.92 -15.48
C ALA A 101 -14.66 3.97 -15.32
N VAL A 102 -14.15 3.42 -16.42
CA VAL A 102 -12.92 2.62 -16.45
C VAL A 102 -11.70 3.47 -16.06
N GLY A 103 -11.57 4.66 -16.66
CA GLY A 103 -10.50 5.61 -16.36
C GLY A 103 -10.45 6.00 -14.88
N ALA A 104 -11.60 6.32 -14.28
CA ALA A 104 -11.71 6.70 -12.88
C ALA A 104 -11.23 5.59 -11.94
N ARG A 105 -11.60 4.34 -12.20
CA ARG A 105 -11.12 3.18 -11.42
C ARG A 105 -9.60 3.00 -11.59
N ARG A 106 -9.10 3.11 -12.82
CA ARG A 106 -7.65 3.00 -13.11
C ARG A 106 -6.88 4.13 -12.42
N LEU A 107 -7.40 5.35 -12.42
CA LEU A 107 -6.81 6.51 -11.75
C LEU A 107 -6.75 6.31 -10.24
N ALA A 108 -7.87 5.90 -9.62
CA ALA A 108 -7.91 5.56 -8.19
C ALA A 108 -6.91 4.45 -7.83
N PHE A 109 -6.79 3.42 -8.68
CA PHE A 109 -5.79 2.37 -8.48
C PHE A 109 -4.35 2.88 -8.64
N ALA A 110 -4.07 3.74 -9.61
CA ALA A 110 -2.74 4.32 -9.80
C ALA A 110 -2.32 5.18 -8.59
N HIS A 111 -3.23 5.98 -8.05
CA HIS A 111 -3.04 6.73 -6.81
C HIS A 111 -2.83 5.83 -5.59
N TRP A 112 -3.54 4.71 -5.53
CA TRP A 112 -3.33 3.69 -4.50
C TRP A 112 -1.95 3.03 -4.64
N ALA A 113 -1.58 2.60 -5.85
CA ALA A 113 -0.31 1.92 -6.11
C ALA A 113 0.89 2.83 -5.81
N ALA A 114 0.80 4.12 -6.15
CA ALA A 114 1.82 5.11 -5.80
C ALA A 114 2.10 5.21 -4.28
N ARG A 115 1.13 4.86 -3.44
CA ARG A 115 1.20 5.01 -1.97
C ARG A 115 1.32 3.68 -1.24
N TRP A 116 0.75 2.61 -1.77
CA TRP A 116 0.52 1.36 -1.04
C TRP A 116 1.01 0.10 -1.77
N TRP A 117 1.67 0.25 -2.93
CA TRP A 117 2.25 -0.90 -3.60
C TRP A 117 3.23 -1.65 -2.68
N PRO A 118 3.06 -2.96 -2.46
CA PRO A 118 3.78 -3.69 -1.41
C PRO A 118 5.15 -4.14 -1.89
N THR A 119 6.02 -3.20 -2.24
CA THR A 119 7.38 -3.49 -2.68
C THR A 119 8.11 -4.34 -1.64
N SER A 120 8.67 -5.46 -2.09
CA SER A 120 9.40 -6.37 -1.24
C SER A 120 10.44 -7.13 -2.04
N THR A 121 11.71 -6.93 -1.72
CA THR A 121 12.77 -7.75 -2.25
C THR A 121 12.71 -9.16 -1.68
N VAL A 122 12.29 -9.33 -0.42
CA VAL A 122 12.15 -10.65 0.22
C VAL A 122 11.09 -11.52 -0.46
N ASP A 123 9.98 -10.91 -0.87
CA ASP A 123 8.84 -11.59 -1.48
C ASP A 123 8.82 -11.52 -3.02
N ALA A 124 9.91 -11.03 -3.63
CA ALA A 124 10.07 -10.83 -5.07
C ALA A 124 8.93 -9.99 -5.69
N ILE A 125 8.60 -8.86 -5.06
CA ILE A 125 7.67 -7.85 -5.54
C ILE A 125 8.48 -6.58 -5.87
N PRO A 126 8.80 -6.32 -7.15
CA PRO A 126 9.59 -5.15 -7.55
C PRO A 126 8.92 -3.82 -7.19
N ALA A 127 9.75 -2.78 -7.07
CA ALA A 127 9.28 -1.41 -6.99
C ALA A 127 8.65 -0.99 -8.32
N LEU A 128 7.59 -0.17 -8.25
CA LEU A 128 7.06 0.48 -9.45
C LEU A 128 7.85 1.76 -9.71
N ASP A 129 8.23 1.99 -10.97
CA ASP A 129 8.89 3.24 -11.36
C ASP A 129 7.93 4.43 -11.14
N ALA A 130 8.27 5.30 -10.19
CA ALA A 130 7.44 6.44 -9.83
C ALA A 130 7.20 7.40 -11.01
N GLY A 131 8.17 7.52 -11.94
CA GLY A 131 8.03 8.34 -13.13
C GLY A 131 7.01 7.78 -14.13
N LEU A 132 6.96 6.45 -14.29
CA LEU A 132 5.94 5.77 -15.09
C LEU A 132 4.57 5.85 -14.44
N VAL A 133 4.47 5.64 -13.11
CA VAL A 133 3.21 5.80 -12.38
C VAL A 133 2.68 7.23 -12.52
N ASN A 134 3.53 8.25 -12.31
CA ASN A 134 3.14 9.65 -12.43
C ASN A 134 2.69 10.03 -13.85
N ARG A 135 3.35 9.48 -14.89
CA ARG A 135 2.95 9.70 -16.28
C ARG A 135 1.57 9.12 -16.57
N GLU A 136 1.29 7.92 -16.07
CA GLU A 136 -0.01 7.29 -16.24
C GLU A 136 -1.10 8.05 -15.48
N ILE A 137 -0.84 8.48 -14.24
CA ILE A 137 -1.74 9.35 -13.46
C ILE A 137 -2.07 10.61 -14.27
N ALA A 138 -1.08 11.31 -14.81
CA ALA A 138 -1.31 12.52 -15.61
C ALA A 138 -2.21 12.26 -16.83
N THR A 139 -2.01 11.14 -17.53
CA THR A 139 -2.87 10.75 -18.68
C THR A 139 -4.29 10.42 -18.23
N LEU A 140 -4.44 9.69 -17.13
CA LEU A 140 -5.73 9.28 -16.59
C LEU A 140 -6.52 10.47 -16.02
N VAL A 141 -5.85 11.48 -15.46
CA VAL A 141 -6.46 12.75 -15.04
C VAL A 141 -7.06 13.47 -16.25
N GLU A 142 -6.31 13.60 -17.35
CA GLU A 142 -6.82 14.20 -18.59
C GLU A 142 -8.04 13.44 -19.15
N ASP A 143 -8.01 12.11 -19.12
CA ASP A 143 -9.14 11.26 -19.54
C ASP A 143 -10.36 11.38 -18.61
N CYS A 144 -10.15 11.77 -17.35
CA CYS A 144 -11.17 11.88 -16.30
C CYS A 144 -11.53 13.32 -15.92
N ASP A 145 -11.12 14.33 -16.70
CA ASP A 145 -11.36 15.77 -16.47
C ASP A 145 -12.85 16.13 -16.23
N LEU A 146 -13.76 15.28 -16.70
CA LEU A 146 -15.20 15.43 -16.44
C LEU A 146 -15.57 15.33 -14.95
N LEU A 147 -14.83 14.56 -14.15
CA LEU A 147 -15.21 14.22 -12.77
C LEU A 147 -14.19 14.63 -11.71
N VAL A 148 -12.89 14.62 -11.99
CA VAL A 148 -11.84 14.79 -10.96
C VAL A 148 -11.85 16.20 -10.37
N ASP A 149 -11.51 16.32 -9.09
CA ASP A 149 -11.37 17.61 -8.39
C ASP A 149 -10.21 17.56 -7.38
N GLY A 150 -9.90 18.71 -6.77
CA GLY A 150 -8.96 18.81 -5.66
C GLY A 150 -7.53 18.35 -6.01
N ASP A 151 -6.92 17.60 -5.10
CA ASP A 151 -5.53 17.13 -5.27
C ASP A 151 -5.43 16.04 -6.35
N ASP A 152 -6.50 15.27 -6.57
CA ASP A 152 -6.53 14.21 -7.58
C ASP A 152 -6.76 14.75 -9.01
N ALA A 153 -7.15 16.02 -9.16
CA ALA A 153 -7.17 16.72 -10.45
C ALA A 153 -5.80 17.29 -10.86
N LEU A 154 -4.81 17.29 -9.96
CA LEU A 154 -3.48 17.82 -10.23
C LEU A 154 -2.56 16.72 -10.76
N ALA A 155 -1.96 16.95 -11.93
CA ALA A 155 -0.89 16.10 -12.41
C ALA A 155 0.32 16.21 -11.45
N PRO A 156 0.90 15.07 -10.99
CA PRO A 156 2.02 15.10 -10.07
C PRO A 156 3.25 15.81 -10.69
N GLU A 157 3.83 16.78 -9.96
CA GLU A 157 5.06 17.48 -10.37
C GLU A 157 6.34 16.82 -9.78
N GLY A 158 7.27 16.36 -10.63
CA GLY A 158 8.70 16.10 -10.25
C GLY A 158 9.19 14.63 -10.17
N PRO A 159 10.51 14.37 -10.02
CA PRO A 159 11.32 13.72 -11.08
C PRO A 159 11.73 12.23 -10.92
N THR A 160 12.06 11.66 -12.10
CA THR A 160 13.00 10.58 -12.55
C THR A 160 13.26 9.26 -11.81
N LEU A 161 13.01 8.18 -12.57
CA LEU A 161 13.74 6.90 -12.71
C LEU A 161 14.63 6.50 -11.54
N ALA A 162 14.17 5.50 -10.79
CA ALA A 162 14.98 4.79 -9.83
C ALA A 162 16.13 4.05 -10.54
N ASP A 163 17.31 4.06 -9.91
CA ASP A 163 18.40 3.15 -10.28
C ASP A 163 17.97 1.73 -9.90
N ARG A 164 18.48 0.71 -10.59
CA ARG A 164 17.92 -0.65 -10.49
C ARG A 164 17.87 -1.16 -9.03
N PRO A 165 16.69 -1.59 -8.53
CA PRO A 165 16.57 -2.10 -7.16
C PRO A 165 17.33 -3.42 -6.96
N GLY A 166 17.81 -3.65 -5.73
CA GLY A 166 18.48 -4.89 -5.33
C GLY A 166 17.53 -6.11 -5.39
N ARG A 167 18.08 -7.30 -5.68
CA ARG A 167 17.30 -8.51 -5.97
C ARG A 167 17.15 -9.44 -4.78
N ALA A 168 16.13 -10.30 -4.81
CA ALA A 168 15.91 -11.33 -3.79
C ALA A 168 17.16 -12.20 -3.56
N ASP A 169 17.87 -12.57 -4.63
CA ASP A 169 19.11 -13.35 -4.56
C ASP A 169 20.26 -12.60 -3.87
N ASP A 170 20.31 -11.27 -4.02
CA ASP A 170 21.30 -10.43 -3.35
C ASP A 170 21.07 -10.44 -1.83
N TYR A 171 19.80 -10.48 -1.39
CA TYR A 171 19.45 -10.64 0.03
C TYR A 171 19.72 -12.04 0.57
N ALA A 172 19.56 -13.10 -0.22
CA ALA A 172 19.98 -14.44 0.20
C ALA A 172 21.50 -14.49 0.48
N LEU A 173 22.29 -13.76 -0.31
CA LEU A 173 23.73 -13.59 -0.12
C LEU A 173 24.06 -12.69 1.08
N ALA A 174 23.34 -11.57 1.25
CA ALA A 174 23.53 -10.63 2.37
C ALA A 174 23.11 -11.23 3.72
N ALA A 175 22.01 -11.98 3.78
CA ALA A 175 21.61 -12.75 4.97
C ALA A 175 22.67 -13.82 5.33
N GLY A 176 23.36 -14.38 4.32
CA GLY A 176 24.51 -15.27 4.47
C GLY A 176 25.78 -14.57 4.98
N ALA A 177 26.02 -13.32 4.56
CA ALA A 177 27.16 -12.51 4.99
C ALA A 177 26.94 -11.83 6.37
N ALA A 178 25.71 -11.45 6.70
CA ALA A 178 25.31 -11.04 8.06
C ALA A 178 25.35 -12.21 9.05
N THR A 179 25.20 -13.45 8.57
CA THR A 179 25.49 -14.68 9.34
C THR A 179 26.94 -15.13 9.32
N ALA A 180 27.87 -14.36 8.71
CA ALA A 180 29.31 -14.56 8.89
C ALA A 180 29.66 -14.26 10.36
N THR A 181 29.44 -15.28 11.19
CA THR A 181 29.64 -15.25 12.62
C THR A 181 31.11 -14.90 12.82
N ARG A 182 31.37 -13.68 13.30
CA ARG A 182 32.75 -13.28 13.62
C ARG A 182 33.35 -14.34 14.53
N PRO A 183 34.61 -14.77 14.30
CA PRO A 183 35.27 -15.74 15.17
C PRO A 183 35.11 -15.33 16.65
N GLY A 184 34.59 -16.24 17.49
CA GLY A 184 34.34 -15.98 18.91
C GLY A 184 32.95 -15.41 19.25
N THR A 185 32.01 -15.38 18.31
CA THR A 185 30.59 -15.04 18.56
C THR A 185 29.73 -16.29 18.58
N LEU A 186 28.88 -16.44 19.61
CA LEU A 186 27.91 -17.52 19.74
C LEU A 186 26.49 -16.95 19.56
N VAL A 187 25.72 -17.46 18.60
CA VAL A 187 24.29 -17.14 18.48
C VAL A 187 23.52 -17.98 19.50
N LEU A 188 22.88 -17.34 20.47
CA LEU A 188 22.09 -18.00 21.51
C LEU A 188 20.69 -18.34 21.01
N THR A 189 20.09 -17.42 20.26
CA THR A 189 18.77 -17.59 19.62
C THR A 189 18.63 -16.59 18.47
N ARG A 190 17.68 -16.84 17.58
CA ARG A 190 17.31 -15.95 16.47
C ARG A 190 15.83 -16.09 16.16
N GLY A 191 15.25 -15.06 15.58
CA GLY A 191 13.85 -15.05 15.18
C GLY A 191 13.56 -14.08 14.04
N ILE A 192 12.31 -14.17 13.59
CA ILE A 192 11.71 -13.26 12.62
C ILE A 192 10.46 -12.71 13.29
N THR A 193 10.22 -11.42 13.13
CA THR A 193 8.97 -10.77 13.55
C THR A 193 8.31 -10.11 12.34
N GLY A 194 6.98 -10.13 12.27
CA GLY A 194 6.25 -9.35 11.27
C GLY A 194 6.34 -7.86 11.55
N SER A 195 6.27 -7.04 10.50
CA SER A 195 6.13 -5.59 10.60
C SER A 195 4.83 -5.18 9.92
N ASP A 196 4.00 -4.41 10.61
CA ASP A 196 2.86 -3.75 9.98
C ASP A 196 3.38 -2.58 9.13
N TRP A 197 3.80 -2.88 7.91
CA TRP A 197 4.46 -1.95 7.01
C TRP A 197 3.59 -0.75 6.61
N ARG A 198 2.27 -0.79 6.90
CA ARG A 198 1.37 0.36 6.79
C ARG A 198 1.66 1.47 7.79
N ARG A 199 2.49 1.19 8.80
CA ARG A 199 2.90 2.13 9.86
C ARG A 199 4.22 2.83 9.55
N TYR A 200 4.58 2.91 8.27
CA TYR A 200 5.75 3.65 7.79
C TYR A 200 5.36 4.44 6.55
N PRO A 201 6.08 5.54 6.23
CA PRO A 201 6.04 6.14 4.92
C PRO A 201 6.32 5.09 3.83
N PRO A 202 5.64 5.17 2.68
CA PRO A 202 5.90 4.28 1.55
C PRO A 202 7.37 4.30 1.15
N GLY A 203 7.93 3.13 0.84
CA GLY A 203 9.33 3.03 0.43
C GLY A 203 10.36 3.18 1.54
N LEU A 204 10.03 2.97 2.82
CA LEU A 204 11.02 2.99 3.93
C LEU A 204 11.52 1.59 4.32
N VAL A 205 10.61 0.63 4.45
CA VAL A 205 10.88 -0.75 4.89
C VAL A 205 10.25 -1.74 3.90
N ASP A 206 10.86 -2.91 3.76
CA ASP A 206 10.33 -3.99 2.93
C ASP A 206 8.97 -4.48 3.44
N CYS A 207 8.03 -4.73 2.52
CA CYS A 207 6.64 -5.10 2.85
C CYS A 207 6.43 -6.59 3.20
N SER A 208 7.49 -7.37 3.33
CA SER A 208 7.40 -8.77 3.75
C SER A 208 7.10 -8.90 5.24
N GLU A 209 6.28 -9.90 5.61
CA GLU A 209 6.13 -10.31 7.01
C GLU A 209 7.43 -10.92 7.58
N ARG A 210 8.44 -11.10 6.73
CA ARG A 210 9.74 -11.67 7.09
C ARG A 210 10.87 -10.63 7.06
N ALA A 211 10.54 -9.36 6.86
CA ALA A 211 11.52 -8.27 6.72
C ALA A 211 12.32 -8.01 8.00
N VAL A 212 11.74 -8.25 9.18
CA VAL A 212 12.44 -8.05 10.47
C VAL A 212 13.03 -9.36 10.96
N SER A 213 14.34 -9.38 11.10
CA SER A 213 15.09 -10.48 11.71
C SER A 213 15.86 -9.98 12.93
N TRP A 214 16.04 -10.85 13.91
CA TRP A 214 16.80 -10.52 15.10
C TRP A 214 17.58 -11.73 15.60
N GLU A 215 18.69 -11.46 16.26
CA GLU A 215 19.52 -12.48 16.90
C GLU A 215 20.02 -12.01 18.26
N VAL A 216 20.10 -12.96 19.19
CA VAL A 216 20.78 -12.77 20.48
C VAL A 216 22.14 -13.43 20.36
N VAL A 217 23.19 -12.63 20.45
CA VAL A 217 24.58 -13.08 20.28
C VAL A 217 25.37 -12.88 21.55
N ARG A 218 26.36 -13.75 21.78
CA ARG A 218 27.33 -13.63 22.86
C ARG A 218 28.74 -13.60 22.30
N THR A 219 29.47 -12.53 22.60
CA THR A 219 30.87 -12.37 22.21
C THR A 219 31.70 -12.02 23.44
N SER A 220 32.72 -12.83 23.75
CA SER A 220 33.59 -12.65 24.92
C SER A 220 32.84 -12.42 26.25
N GLY A 221 31.72 -13.14 26.45
CA GLY A 221 30.88 -13.03 27.66
C GLY A 221 29.80 -11.95 27.62
N ASN A 222 29.86 -11.00 26.68
CA ASN A 222 28.85 -9.95 26.52
C ASN A 222 27.71 -10.44 25.64
N THR A 223 26.48 -10.33 26.14
CA THR A 223 25.27 -10.70 25.38
C THR A 223 24.64 -9.45 24.79
N ALA A 224 24.39 -9.47 23.48
CA ALA A 224 23.79 -8.38 22.72
C ALA A 224 22.62 -8.90 21.88
N VAL A 225 21.68 -8.01 21.58
CA VAL A 225 20.59 -8.25 20.64
C VAL A 225 20.85 -7.39 19.41
N ARG A 226 20.86 -8.03 18.25
CA ARG A 226 20.95 -7.36 16.95
C ARG A 226 19.62 -7.46 16.24
N VAL A 227 19.19 -6.34 15.67
CA VAL A 227 17.96 -6.24 14.88
C VAL A 227 18.33 -5.75 13.50
N SER A 228 17.83 -6.46 12.50
CA SER A 228 18.03 -6.16 11.08
C SER A 228 16.66 -6.12 10.39
N ILE A 229 16.41 -5.05 9.66
CA ILE A 229 15.21 -4.90 8.83
C ILE A 229 15.62 -4.65 7.40
N VAL A 230 15.09 -5.43 6.49
CA VAL A 230 15.25 -5.20 5.05
C VAL A 230 14.65 -3.83 4.71
N ALA A 231 15.47 -2.93 4.16
CA ALA A 231 15.00 -1.64 3.69
C ALA A 231 14.16 -1.82 2.42
N ALA A 232 13.23 -0.91 2.17
CA ALA A 232 12.62 -0.89 0.85
C ALA A 232 13.70 -0.60 -0.20
N PRO A 233 13.52 -1.05 -1.46
CA PRO A 233 14.40 -0.66 -2.54
C PRO A 233 14.48 0.85 -2.69
N ASP A 234 15.63 1.33 -3.17
CA ASP A 234 15.90 2.73 -3.51
C ASP A 234 15.94 3.71 -2.33
N VAL A 235 15.86 3.21 -1.08
CA VAL A 235 16.15 4.01 0.12
C VAL A 235 17.61 4.47 0.05
N SER A 236 17.80 5.77 -0.18
CA SER A 236 19.12 6.39 -0.32
C SER A 236 19.48 7.24 0.89
N GLU A 237 20.76 7.22 1.28
CA GLU A 237 21.28 8.11 2.32
C GLU A 237 21.47 9.55 1.79
N PRO A 238 21.35 10.59 2.65
CA PRO A 238 21.11 10.51 4.09
C PRO A 238 19.62 10.49 4.45
N VAL A 239 19.20 9.47 5.22
CA VAL A 239 17.85 9.43 5.80
C VAL A 239 17.81 10.24 7.11
N PRO A 240 16.95 11.27 7.26
CA PRO A 240 16.88 12.09 8.47
C PRO A 240 16.58 11.29 9.73
N ASP A 241 17.17 11.67 10.87
CA ASP A 241 17.05 10.92 12.13
C ASP A 241 15.60 10.67 12.60
N HIS A 242 14.69 11.61 12.30
CA HIS A 242 13.28 11.52 12.71
C HIS A 242 12.44 10.56 11.86
N VAL A 243 12.93 10.14 10.69
CA VAL A 243 12.29 9.13 9.83
C VAL A 243 13.01 7.78 9.88
N ARG A 244 13.91 7.57 10.84
CA ARG A 244 14.58 6.27 11.01
C ARG A 244 13.74 5.32 11.86
N PRO A 245 13.51 4.08 11.38
CA PRO A 245 12.87 3.05 12.20
C PRO A 245 13.64 2.80 13.50
N ARG A 246 12.90 2.36 14.52
CA ARG A 246 13.41 2.02 15.84
C ARG A 246 12.94 0.63 16.23
N ALA A 247 13.75 -0.08 16.98
CA ALA A 247 13.42 -1.38 17.54
C ALA A 247 13.25 -1.27 19.07
N LEU A 248 12.09 -1.67 19.56
CA LEU A 248 11.82 -1.88 20.97
C LEU A 248 12.08 -3.35 21.31
N ILE A 249 13.15 -3.59 22.07
CA ILE A 249 13.59 -4.93 22.47
C ILE A 249 13.09 -5.18 23.89
N GLY A 250 12.09 -6.04 24.02
CA GLY A 250 11.43 -6.37 25.28
C GLY A 250 11.89 -7.70 25.88
N THR A 251 11.81 -7.78 27.20
CA THR A 251 11.98 -8.99 28.01
C THR A 251 10.97 -8.97 29.14
N ALA A 252 10.88 -10.05 29.92
CA ALA A 252 10.03 -10.09 31.11
C ALA A 252 10.40 -9.05 32.19
N SER A 253 11.63 -8.52 32.18
CA SER A 253 12.15 -7.65 33.25
C SER A 253 12.51 -6.23 32.79
N GLY A 254 12.33 -5.91 31.51
CA GLY A 254 12.62 -4.58 30.97
C GLY A 254 12.62 -4.51 29.46
N ALA A 255 12.75 -3.31 28.93
CA ALA A 255 12.85 -3.05 27.50
C ALA A 255 13.96 -2.05 27.19
N VAL A 256 14.56 -2.16 26.01
CA VAL A 256 15.57 -1.24 25.48
C VAL A 256 15.12 -0.77 24.11
N ASP A 257 15.22 0.53 23.87
CA ASP A 257 14.85 1.15 22.60
C ASP A 257 16.11 1.51 21.80
N VAL A 258 16.17 1.05 20.54
CA VAL A 258 17.35 1.18 19.68
C VAL A 258 16.98 1.91 18.39
N ALA A 259 17.70 2.99 18.09
CA ALA A 259 17.60 3.65 16.79
C ALA A 259 18.32 2.80 15.73
N LEU A 260 17.65 2.51 14.62
CA LEU A 260 18.27 1.79 13.52
C LEU A 260 18.98 2.75 12.57
N ARG A 261 20.05 2.28 11.95
CA ARG A 261 20.81 3.01 10.93
C ARG A 261 20.78 2.22 9.64
N LEU A 262 20.64 2.92 8.52
CA LEU A 262 20.77 2.27 7.23
C LEU A 262 22.23 1.87 7.02
N SER A 263 22.44 0.67 6.49
CA SER A 263 23.76 0.15 6.14
C SER A 263 23.60 -0.70 4.89
N GLY A 264 23.80 -0.09 3.72
CA GLY A 264 23.44 -0.70 2.45
C GLY A 264 21.91 -0.76 2.34
N ASP A 265 21.39 -1.98 2.25
CA ASP A 265 19.99 -2.32 2.06
C ASP A 265 19.30 -2.80 3.35
N VAL A 266 19.96 -2.64 4.50
CA VAL A 266 19.45 -3.08 5.81
C VAL A 266 19.46 -1.95 6.82
N TRP A 267 18.33 -1.77 7.51
CA TRP A 267 18.25 -1.03 8.77
C TRP A 267 18.79 -1.90 9.90
N PHE A 268 19.88 -1.46 10.52
CA PHE A 268 20.58 -2.24 11.54
C PHE A 268 20.66 -1.49 12.89
N GLY A 269 20.50 -2.24 13.97
CA GLY A 269 20.71 -1.78 15.34
C GLY A 269 21.22 -2.88 16.25
N GLU A 270 22.04 -2.50 17.23
CA GLU A 270 22.58 -3.41 18.24
C GLU A 270 22.44 -2.78 19.63
N SER A 271 22.04 -3.57 20.62
CA SER A 271 22.06 -3.18 22.03
C SER A 271 22.59 -4.30 22.92
N ALA A 272 23.07 -3.93 24.11
CA ALA A 272 23.21 -4.93 25.17
C ALA A 272 21.85 -5.59 25.45
N ALA A 273 21.86 -6.90 25.70
CA ALA A 273 20.64 -7.61 26.01
C ALA A 273 20.03 -7.09 27.32
N PRO A 274 18.71 -6.78 27.37
CA PRO A 274 18.07 -6.37 28.61
C PRO A 274 18.13 -7.50 29.65
N PRO A 275 18.06 -7.20 30.95
CA PRO A 275 17.95 -8.23 31.99
C PRO A 275 16.77 -9.17 31.70
N GLY A 276 16.96 -10.49 31.79
CA GLY A 276 15.91 -11.47 31.51
C GLY A 276 15.85 -11.95 30.06
N ALA A 277 16.74 -11.51 29.17
CA ALA A 277 16.81 -11.98 27.78
C ALA A 277 17.04 -13.50 27.66
N GLU A 278 17.62 -14.14 28.69
CA GLU A 278 17.76 -15.59 28.78
C GLU A 278 16.43 -16.35 28.83
N ALA A 279 15.35 -15.70 29.27
CA ALA A 279 14.01 -16.28 29.33
C ALA A 279 13.21 -16.05 28.02
N GLY A 280 13.70 -15.18 27.13
CA GLY A 280 13.05 -14.82 25.88
C GLY A 280 13.17 -13.32 25.60
N VAL A 281 13.10 -12.98 24.31
CA VAL A 281 13.15 -11.60 23.80
C VAL A 281 11.97 -11.39 22.86
N SER A 282 11.30 -10.25 22.98
CA SER A 282 10.38 -9.73 21.96
C SER A 282 11.04 -8.56 21.24
N VAL A 283 10.78 -8.42 19.94
CA VAL A 283 11.28 -7.31 19.14
C VAL A 283 10.11 -6.72 18.38
N ASP A 284 9.77 -5.48 18.69
CA ASP A 284 8.78 -4.69 17.97
C ASP A 284 9.48 -3.55 17.22
N VAL A 285 9.08 -3.29 15.99
CA VAL A 285 9.61 -2.19 15.18
C VAL A 285 8.56 -1.11 15.05
N TYR A 286 8.99 0.14 15.14
CA TYR A 286 8.12 1.28 14.93
C TYR A 286 8.88 2.49 14.38
N LEU A 287 8.15 3.49 13.92
CA LEU A 287 8.68 4.78 13.52
C LEU A 287 8.12 5.88 14.45
N PRO A 288 8.96 6.68 15.13
CA PRO A 288 8.47 7.75 15.99
C PRO A 288 7.54 8.71 15.25
N GLY A 289 6.36 8.97 15.82
CA GLY A 289 5.36 9.86 15.22
C GLY A 289 4.52 9.20 14.12
N PHE A 290 4.71 7.91 13.84
CA PHE A 290 3.93 7.18 12.84
C PHE A 290 3.34 5.89 13.44
N GLY A 291 2.01 5.78 13.38
CA GLY A 291 1.27 4.64 13.92
C GLY A 291 1.22 4.60 15.46
N VAL A 292 0.08 4.21 16.02
CA VAL A 292 -0.07 4.00 17.47
C VAL A 292 0.36 2.58 17.81
N ASN A 293 1.57 2.42 18.35
CA ASN A 293 2.02 1.14 18.93
C ASN A 293 0.95 0.62 19.91
N GLY A 294 0.42 -0.59 19.67
CA GLY A 294 -0.55 -1.23 20.56
C GLY A 294 -2.04 -1.11 20.21
N VAL A 295 -2.44 -0.41 19.14
CA VAL A 295 -3.81 -0.57 18.60
C VAL A 295 -3.87 -1.83 17.75
N ALA A 296 -4.87 -2.67 18.03
CA ALA A 296 -5.11 -3.92 17.33
C ALA A 296 -5.16 -3.69 15.81
N ASP A 297 -4.51 -4.60 15.08
CA ASP A 297 -4.41 -4.59 13.63
C ASP A 297 -5.81 -4.73 13.00
N VAL A 298 -6.43 -3.62 12.62
CA VAL A 298 -7.65 -3.65 11.79
C VAL A 298 -7.23 -4.17 10.40
N GLY A 299 -7.57 -5.43 10.12
CA GLY A 299 -7.24 -6.14 8.87
C GLY A 299 -6.21 -7.28 8.98
N GLY A 300 -5.32 -7.25 9.98
CA GLY A 300 -4.39 -8.36 10.26
C GLY A 300 -3.25 -8.52 9.24
N SER A 301 -2.41 -9.54 9.49
CA SER A 301 -1.47 -10.09 8.50
C SER A 301 -2.16 -10.59 7.23
N ASP A 302 -3.43 -10.96 7.33
CA ASP A 302 -4.21 -11.52 6.23
C ASP A 302 -4.50 -10.46 5.16
N ALA A 303 -4.85 -9.23 5.55
CA ALA A 303 -5.03 -8.13 4.60
C ALA A 303 -3.72 -7.81 3.85
N ARG A 304 -2.59 -7.77 4.57
CA ARG A 304 -1.27 -7.54 3.97
C ARG A 304 -0.86 -8.67 3.01
N GLU A 305 -1.16 -9.93 3.35
CA GLU A 305 -0.94 -11.05 2.43
C GLU A 305 -1.82 -10.96 1.18
N ARG A 306 -3.10 -10.59 1.32
CA ARG A 306 -3.98 -10.38 0.16
C ARG A 306 -3.47 -9.27 -0.75
N VAL A 307 -2.94 -8.17 -0.20
CA VAL A 307 -2.33 -7.09 -0.98
C VAL A 307 -1.08 -7.57 -1.72
N ARG A 308 -0.17 -8.32 -1.06
CA ARG A 308 0.99 -8.93 -1.72
C ARG A 308 0.57 -9.93 -2.81
N ALA A 309 -0.46 -10.74 -2.56
CA ALA A 309 -0.99 -11.69 -3.54
C ALA A 309 -1.60 -10.97 -4.76
N LEU A 310 -2.29 -9.85 -4.56
CA LEU A 310 -2.80 -8.99 -5.62
C LEU A 310 -1.64 -8.43 -6.47
N ALA A 311 -0.61 -7.85 -5.85
CA ALA A 311 0.55 -7.32 -6.58
C ALA A 311 1.21 -8.39 -7.46
N ARG A 312 1.44 -9.59 -6.92
CA ARG A 312 1.99 -10.72 -7.69
C ARG A 312 1.06 -11.16 -8.84
N LEU A 313 -0.26 -11.17 -8.62
CA LEU A 313 -1.22 -11.49 -9.67
C LEU A 313 -1.17 -10.48 -10.81
N ARG A 314 -1.10 -9.18 -10.47
CA ARG A 314 -1.04 -8.11 -11.47
C ARG A 314 0.27 -8.11 -12.25
N LEU A 315 1.42 -8.31 -11.59
CA LEU A 315 2.71 -8.47 -12.26
C LEU A 315 2.73 -9.66 -13.24
N ARG A 316 2.12 -10.80 -12.86
CA ARG A 316 1.96 -11.94 -13.80
C ARG A 316 1.12 -11.57 -15.02
N ARG A 317 0.02 -10.84 -14.84
CA ARG A 317 -0.80 -10.34 -15.95
C ARG A 317 -0.01 -9.36 -16.83
N ALA A 318 0.79 -8.48 -16.22
CA ALA A 318 1.61 -7.50 -16.92
C ALA A 318 2.74 -8.13 -17.77
N ALA A 319 3.23 -9.30 -17.38
CA ALA A 319 4.17 -10.09 -18.18
C ALA A 319 3.54 -10.74 -19.43
N GLU A 320 2.21 -10.85 -19.49
CA GLU A 320 1.50 -11.42 -20.64
C GLU A 320 1.16 -10.30 -21.64
N PRO A 321 1.58 -10.39 -22.92
CA PRO A 321 1.50 -9.30 -23.91
C PRO A 321 0.09 -9.10 -24.51
N THR A 322 -0.97 -9.27 -23.71
CA THR A 322 -2.35 -9.11 -24.19
C THR A 322 -2.73 -7.64 -24.11
N PRO A 323 -3.08 -6.97 -25.24
CA PRO A 323 -3.62 -5.63 -25.18
C PRO A 323 -5.00 -5.68 -24.49
N ASP A 324 -5.04 -5.18 -23.26
CA ASP A 324 -6.25 -5.02 -22.45
C ASP A 324 -6.40 -3.52 -22.12
N ASP A 325 -7.43 -2.88 -22.66
CA ASP A 325 -7.84 -1.51 -22.28
C ASP A 325 -8.94 -1.55 -21.20
N GLY A 326 -9.10 -2.69 -20.53
CA GLY A 326 -10.08 -2.93 -19.49
C GLY A 326 -9.74 -2.27 -18.16
N PRO A 327 -10.67 -2.36 -17.19
CA PRO A 327 -10.50 -1.80 -15.85
C PRO A 327 -9.35 -2.42 -15.05
N ASP A 328 -8.95 -3.63 -15.41
CA ASP A 328 -7.87 -4.38 -14.77
C ASP A 328 -6.54 -4.28 -15.53
N ALA A 329 -6.49 -3.52 -16.63
CA ALA A 329 -5.30 -3.33 -17.44
C ALA A 329 -4.08 -2.97 -16.57
N PRO A 330 -2.92 -3.61 -16.78
CA PRO A 330 -1.68 -3.25 -16.09
C PRO A 330 -1.32 -1.77 -16.32
N LEU A 331 -0.79 -1.12 -15.29
CA LEU A 331 -0.13 0.18 -15.42
C LEU A 331 1.19 0.02 -16.18
N LEU A 332 1.66 1.07 -16.84
CA LEU A 332 2.96 1.11 -17.52
C LEU A 332 4.11 0.71 -16.58
N ALA A 333 4.06 1.13 -15.32
CA ALA A 333 5.04 0.77 -14.31
C ALA A 333 4.99 -0.73 -13.93
N GLU A 334 3.81 -1.36 -13.97
CA GLU A 334 3.68 -2.80 -13.73
C GLU A 334 4.26 -3.61 -14.89
N ILE A 335 4.07 -3.15 -16.13
CA ILE A 335 4.64 -3.76 -17.34
C ILE A 335 6.17 -3.67 -17.30
N ASP A 336 6.71 -2.50 -16.97
CA ASP A 336 8.17 -2.29 -16.84
C ASP A 336 8.79 -3.15 -15.72
N ALA A 337 8.13 -3.19 -14.56
CA ALA A 337 8.55 -4.00 -13.43
C ALA A 337 8.52 -5.51 -13.76
N ALA A 338 7.49 -5.98 -14.46
CA ALA A 338 7.38 -7.38 -14.89
C ALA A 338 8.42 -7.75 -15.96
N ALA A 339 8.74 -6.84 -16.88
CA ALA A 339 9.77 -7.06 -17.90
C ALA A 339 11.17 -7.15 -17.27
N SER A 340 11.46 -6.30 -16.29
CA SER A 340 12.75 -6.26 -15.60
C SER A 340 13.07 -7.53 -14.79
N ASP A 341 12.03 -8.25 -14.35
CA ASP A 341 12.17 -9.55 -13.67
C ASP A 341 12.44 -10.70 -14.67
N SER A 342 12.00 -10.55 -15.92
CA SER A 342 12.13 -11.57 -16.98
C SER A 342 13.45 -11.57 -17.74
N ASP A 343 14.29 -10.54 -17.58
CA ASP A 343 15.60 -10.41 -18.24
C ASP A 343 16.71 -11.32 -17.63
N PHE A 344 16.33 -12.41 -16.97
CA PHE A 344 17.20 -13.45 -16.40
C PHE A 344 16.88 -14.86 -16.90
#